data_AF-F3AV29-F1
#
_entry.id   AF-F3AV29-F1
#
_cell.length_a   1.000
_cell.length_b   1.000
_cell.length_c   1.000
_cell.angle_alpha   90.00
_cell.angle_beta   90.00
_cell.angle_gamma   90.00
#
_symmetry.space_group_name_H-M   'P 1'
#
loop_
_entity.id
_entity.type
_entity.pdbx_description
1 polymer ?
#
loop_
_entity_poly.entity_id
_entity_poly.type
_entity_poly.pdbx_seq_one_letter_code
_entity_poly.pdbx_strand_id
1 'polypeptide(L)'
;MNDLEKAEIKQNKAIRGYIIRCLVKGYNNTALTRQLSNAMIAAGLIISPDISKYLDYLQGAGYIEFTEEKVTAYNAYANDAVIKLTKEGVDLAEGTIEDNGVDI
;
A
#
# COMPACT_ATOMS: atom_id res chain seq x y z
N MET A 1 1.21 -23.71 10.42
CA MET A 1 0.55 -22.41 10.32
C MET A 1 -0.84 -22.51 10.94
N ASN A 2 -1.05 -21.87 12.08
CA ASN A 2 -2.35 -21.85 12.76
C ASN A 2 -3.33 -20.89 12.04
N ASP A 3 -4.58 -20.86 12.47
CA ASP A 3 -5.61 -20.07 11.78
C ASP A 3 -5.46 -18.56 12.00
N LEU A 4 -4.85 -18.14 13.12
CA LEU A 4 -4.51 -16.74 13.38
C LEU A 4 -3.42 -16.24 12.42
N GLU A 5 -2.37 -17.02 12.23
CA GLU A 5 -1.28 -16.73 11.28
C GLU A 5 -1.80 -16.66 9.84
N LYS A 6 -2.72 -17.56 9.45
CA LYS A 6 -3.37 -17.50 8.14
C LYS A 6 -4.19 -16.22 7.97
N ALA A 7 -4.96 -15.84 9.00
CA ALA A 7 -5.77 -14.63 8.99
C ALA A 7 -4.89 -13.39 8.87
N GLU A 8 -3.78 -13.33 9.60
CA GLU A 8 -2.82 -12.23 9.55
C GLU A 8 -2.16 -12.12 8.17
N ILE A 9 -1.73 -13.24 7.58
CA ILE A 9 -1.17 -13.27 6.21
C ILE A 9 -2.20 -12.75 5.21
N LYS A 10 -3.44 -13.22 5.29
CA LYS A 10 -4.52 -12.76 4.41
C LYS A 10 -4.77 -11.26 4.56
N GLN A 11 -4.81 -10.77 5.79
CA GLN A 11 -4.98 -9.35 6.09
C GLN A 11 -3.84 -8.51 5.51
N ASN A 12 -2.58 -8.95 5.69
CA ASN A 12 -1.41 -8.25 5.15
C ASN A 12 -1.49 -8.11 3.62
N LYS A 13 -1.88 -9.17 2.91
CA LYS A 13 -2.06 -9.16 1.45
C LYS A 13 -3.20 -8.23 1.02
N ALA A 14 -4.34 -8.30 1.72
CA ALA A 14 -5.50 -7.47 1.46
C ALA A 14 -5.20 -5.98 1.64
N ILE A 15 -4.41 -5.61 2.66
CA ILE A 15 -4.01 -4.22 2.91
C ILE A 15 -3.09 -3.70 1.80
N ARG A 16 -2.09 -4.48 1.39
CA ARG A 16 -1.21 -4.11 0.27
C ARG A 16 -1.99 -3.88 -1.02
N GLY A 17 -2.92 -4.80 -1.35
CA GLY A 17 -3.76 -4.63 -2.52
C GLY A 17 -4.74 -3.47 -2.40
N TYR A 18 -5.23 -3.16 -1.19
CA TYR A 18 -6.06 -1.99 -0.96
C TYR A 18 -5.32 -0.70 -1.26
N ILE A 19 -4.05 -0.59 -0.86
CA ILE A 19 -3.19 0.55 -1.20
C ILE A 19 -3.07 0.70 -2.72
N ILE A 20 -2.75 -0.38 -3.45
CA ILE A 20 -2.65 -0.35 -4.92
C ILE A 20 -3.98 0.12 -5.53
N ARG A 21 -5.11 -0.46 -5.13
CA ARG A 21 -6.45 -0.06 -5.62
C ARG A 21 -6.79 1.40 -5.31
N CYS A 22 -6.37 1.92 -4.16
CA CYS A 22 -6.56 3.33 -3.82
C CYS A 22 -5.74 4.24 -4.72
N LEU A 23 -4.48 3.88 -5.00
CA LEU A 23 -3.62 4.65 -5.89
C LEU A 23 -4.17 4.66 -7.32
N VAL A 24 -4.63 3.53 -7.86
CA VAL A 24 -5.30 3.46 -9.20
C VAL A 24 -6.48 4.43 -9.30
N LYS A 25 -7.26 4.59 -8.24
CA LYS A 25 -8.41 5.52 -8.20
C LYS A 25 -8.00 6.97 -7.97
N GLY A 26 -6.77 7.20 -7.52
CA GLY A 26 -6.23 8.52 -7.25
C GLY A 26 -5.84 9.25 -8.54
N TYR A 27 -5.84 10.59 -8.47
CA TYR A 27 -5.39 11.40 -9.59
C TYR A 27 -3.90 11.13 -9.89
N ASN A 28 -3.55 10.91 -11.15
CA ASN A 28 -2.19 10.55 -11.59
C ASN A 28 -1.58 9.34 -10.86
N ASN A 29 -2.41 8.39 -10.42
CA ASN A 29 -2.01 7.23 -9.64
C ASN A 29 -1.33 7.59 -8.30
N THR A 30 -1.77 8.69 -7.67
CA THR A 30 -1.18 9.20 -6.42
C THR A 30 -2.18 9.25 -5.27
N ALA A 31 -1.67 9.16 -4.03
CA ALA A 31 -2.42 9.45 -2.81
C ALA A 31 -1.50 9.91 -1.67
N LEU A 32 -2.05 10.66 -0.72
CA LEU A 32 -1.35 10.98 0.52
C LEU A 32 -1.39 9.79 1.48
N THR A 33 -0.31 9.56 2.21
CA THR A 33 -0.21 8.47 3.21
C THR A 33 -1.33 8.54 4.25
N ARG A 34 -1.72 9.74 4.69
CA ARG A 34 -2.83 9.92 5.64
C ARG A 34 -4.19 9.61 5.03
N GLN A 35 -4.38 9.91 3.74
CA GLN A 35 -5.63 9.56 3.04
C GLN A 35 -5.79 8.04 2.97
N LEU A 36 -4.70 7.32 2.66
CA LEU A 36 -4.69 5.87 2.63
C LEU A 36 -5.01 5.27 4.01
N SER A 37 -4.33 5.71 5.07
CA SER A 37 -4.56 5.17 6.41
C SER A 37 -5.98 5.47 6.92
N ASN A 38 -6.48 6.68 6.71
CA ASN A 38 -7.83 7.06 7.10
C ASN A 38 -8.89 6.24 6.34
N ALA A 39 -8.70 6.02 5.03
CA ALA A 39 -9.60 5.20 4.24
C ALA A 39 -9.63 3.74 4.72
N MET A 40 -8.47 3.19 5.12
CA MET A 40 -8.38 1.83 5.64
C MET A 40 -9.00 1.69 7.04
N ILE A 41 -8.84 2.69 7.91
CA ILE A 41 -9.52 2.75 9.21
C ILE A 41 -11.04 2.82 9.01
N ALA A 42 -11.51 3.70 8.13
CA ALA A 42 -12.95 3.84 7.83
C ALA A 42 -13.54 2.55 7.24
N ALA A 43 -12.76 1.78 6.47
CA ALA A 43 -13.14 0.48 5.95
C ALA A 43 -13.00 -0.68 6.96
N GLY A 44 -12.49 -0.42 8.18
CA GLY A 44 -12.27 -1.44 9.20
C GLY A 44 -11.12 -2.42 8.89
N LEU A 45 -10.24 -2.09 7.94
CA LEU A 45 -9.11 -2.94 7.53
C LEU A 45 -7.95 -2.91 8.54
N ILE A 46 -7.73 -1.75 9.15
CA ILE A 46 -6.69 -1.51 10.16
C ILE A 46 -7.27 -0.73 11.34
N ILE A 47 -6.69 -0.93 12.51
CA ILE A 47 -7.04 -0.18 13.74
C ILE A 47 -6.01 0.92 14.00
N SER A 48 -4.75 0.68 13.63
CA SER A 48 -3.65 1.63 13.74
C SER A 48 -3.45 2.37 12.41
N PRO A 49 -3.18 3.68 12.41
CA PRO A 49 -2.88 4.43 11.19
C PRO A 49 -1.49 4.13 10.61
N ASP A 50 -0.63 3.42 11.35
CA ASP A 50 0.68 3.04 10.85
C ASP A 50 0.57 1.97 9.77
N ILE A 51 0.95 2.36 8.55
CA ILE A 51 0.94 1.52 7.35
C ILE A 51 2.35 1.29 6.79
N SER A 52 3.38 1.69 7.53
CA SER A 52 4.78 1.72 7.06
C SER A 52 5.26 0.36 6.58
N LYS A 53 4.88 -0.72 7.29
CA LYS A 53 5.19 -2.12 6.91
C LYS A 53 4.70 -2.49 5.50
N TYR A 54 3.52 -1.99 5.11
CA TYR A 54 2.93 -2.31 3.81
C TYR A 54 3.56 -1.48 2.70
N LEU A 55 3.84 -0.21 3.00
CA LEU A 55 4.54 0.68 2.09
C LEU A 55 5.97 0.21 1.82
N ASP A 56 6.69 -0.24 2.86
CA ASP A 56 8.04 -0.80 2.74
C ASP A 56 8.08 -2.01 1.79
N TYR A 57 7.12 -2.94 1.93
CA TYR A 57 6.99 -4.08 1.01
C TYR A 57 6.74 -3.63 -0.43
N LEU A 58 5.75 -2.74 -0.63
CA LEU A 58 5.37 -2.31 -1.98
C LEU A 58 6.48 -1.49 -2.65
N GLN A 59 7.21 -0.69 -1.89
CA GLN A 59 8.37 0.07 -2.38
C GLN A 59 9.53 -0.88 -2.71
N GLY A 60 9.84 -1.83 -1.82
CA GLY A 60 10.89 -2.82 -2.04
C GLY A 60 10.62 -3.75 -3.23
N ALA A 61 9.34 -4.02 -3.53
CA ALA A 61 8.91 -4.75 -4.73
C ALA A 61 8.87 -3.87 -5.99
N GLY A 62 9.10 -2.56 -5.87
CA GLY A 62 9.12 -1.62 -6.99
C GLY A 62 7.75 -1.20 -7.50
N TYR A 63 6.67 -1.43 -6.74
CA TYR A 63 5.30 -1.08 -7.16
C TYR A 63 4.89 0.36 -6.83
N ILE A 64 5.55 0.98 -5.85
CA ILE A 64 5.30 2.37 -5.47
C ILE A 64 6.60 3.14 -5.30
N GLU A 65 6.49 4.45 -5.41
CA GLU A 65 7.55 5.41 -5.08
C GLU A 65 6.98 6.54 -4.20
N PHE A 66 7.84 7.13 -3.37
CA PHE A 66 7.56 8.40 -2.70
C PHE A 66 8.05 9.53 -3.60
N THR A 67 7.22 10.55 -3.84
CA THR A 67 7.60 11.64 -4.76
C THR A 67 8.60 12.63 -4.15
N GLU A 68 8.83 12.56 -2.85
CA GLU A 68 9.78 13.40 -2.13
C GLU A 68 11.08 12.65 -1.82
N GLU A 69 12.23 13.17 -2.27
CA GLU A 69 13.53 12.50 -2.15
C GLU A 69 13.96 12.16 -0.72
N LYS A 70 13.44 12.88 0.30
CA LYS A 70 13.80 12.69 1.72
C LYS A 70 12.82 11.79 2.48
N VAL A 71 11.77 11.30 1.81
CA VAL A 71 10.75 10.46 2.43
C VAL A 71 11.12 8.99 2.32
N THR A 72 10.94 8.27 3.41
CA THR A 72 11.02 6.80 3.50
C THR A 72 9.68 6.25 4.00
N ALA A 73 9.43 4.95 3.83
CA ALA A 73 8.20 4.32 4.30
C ALA A 73 7.90 4.58 5.79
N TYR A 74 8.93 4.71 6.63
CA TYR A 74 8.81 4.95 8.06
C TYR A 74 8.45 6.39 8.45
N ASN A 75 8.82 7.39 7.64
CA ASN A 75 8.51 8.80 7.90
C ASN A 75 7.37 9.33 7.02
N ALA A 76 6.92 8.54 6.04
CA ALA A 76 5.92 8.92 5.06
C ALA A 76 4.58 9.33 5.69
N TYR A 77 4.13 8.63 6.73
CA TYR A 77 2.90 9.01 7.43
C TYR A 77 3.04 10.33 8.21
N ALA A 78 4.18 10.52 8.88
CA ALA A 78 4.45 11.72 9.67
C ALA A 78 4.62 12.98 8.81
N ASN A 79 5.20 12.82 7.62
CA ASN A 79 5.41 13.90 6.66
C ASN A 79 4.23 14.10 5.69
N ASP A 80 3.16 13.31 5.81
CA ASP A 80 2.04 13.26 4.86
C ASP A 80 2.50 13.14 3.41
N ALA A 81 3.44 12.23 3.18
CA ALA A 81 4.08 12.10 1.88
C ALA A 81 3.10 11.64 0.80
N VAL A 82 3.35 12.11 -0.42
CA VAL A 82 2.66 11.63 -1.62
C VAL A 82 3.31 10.35 -2.09
N ILE A 83 2.50 9.31 -2.25
CA ILE A 83 2.87 8.02 -2.84
C ILE A 83 2.30 7.97 -4.25
N LYS A 84 3.04 7.33 -5.16
CA LYS A 84 2.64 7.13 -6.55
C LYS A 84 2.90 5.68 -7.00
N LEU A 85 2.06 5.15 -7.90
CA LEU A 85 2.38 3.89 -8.60
C LEU A 85 3.54 4.09 -9.58
N THR A 86 4.46 3.13 -9.59
CA THR A 86 5.43 2.95 -10.66
C THR A 86 4.77 2.29 -11.88
N LYS A 87 5.52 2.10 -12.96
CA LYS A 87 5.06 1.31 -14.11
C LYS A 87 4.69 -0.12 -13.66
N GLU A 88 5.55 -0.75 -12.87
CA GLU A 88 5.36 -2.12 -12.37
C GLU A 88 4.14 -2.20 -11.44
N GLY A 89 3.86 -1.14 -10.67
CA GLY A 89 2.66 -1.06 -9.85
C GLY A 89 1.37 -0.97 -10.67
N VAL A 90 1.41 -0.29 -11.82
CA VAL A 90 0.30 -0.27 -12.78
C VAL A 90 0.13 -1.63 -13.44
N ASP A 91 1.22 -2.23 -13.90
CA ASP A 91 1.24 -3.57 -14.51
C ASP A 91 0.62 -4.61 -13.55
N LEU A 92 0.93 -4.52 -12.25
CA LEU A 92 0.34 -5.36 -11.19
C LEU A 92 -1.16 -5.12 -11.03
N ALA A 93 -1.57 -3.85 -10.99
CA ALA A 93 -2.98 -3.48 -10.83
C ALA A 93 -3.86 -3.92 -12.01
N GLU A 94 -3.29 -3.93 -13.22
CA GLU A 94 -3.97 -4.37 -14.44
C GLU A 94 -3.93 -5.89 -14.64
N GLY A 95 -3.25 -6.63 -13.76
CA GLY A 95 -3.14 -8.09 -13.84
C GLY A 95 -2.22 -8.58 -14.96
N THR A 96 -1.31 -7.73 -15.43
CA THR A 96 -0.29 -8.13 -16.42
C THR A 96 0.91 -8.81 -15.76
N ILE A 97 1.09 -8.60 -14.45
CA ILE A 97 1.99 -9.36 -13.57
C ILE A 97 1.24 -9.78 -12.30
N GLU A 98 1.72 -10.84 -11.64
CA GLU A 98 1.13 -11.38 -10.40
C GLU A 98 2.12 -11.29 -9.23
N ASP A 99 1.63 -10.92 -8.04
CA ASP A 99 2.36 -11.05 -6.77
C ASP A 99 1.48 -11.75 -5.74
N ASN A 100 1.87 -12.96 -5.33
CA ASN A 100 1.19 -13.72 -4.28
C ASN A 100 1.12 -12.98 -2.92
N GLY A 101 1.96 -11.97 -2.71
CA GLY A 101 2.00 -11.09 -1.55
C GLY A 101 1.05 -9.90 -1.59
N VAL A 102 0.30 -9.69 -2.68
CA VAL A 102 -0.65 -8.59 -2.89
C VAL A 102 -1.98 -9.14 -3.41
N ASP A 103 -3.07 -8.80 -2.75
CA ASP A 103 -4.42 -9.27 -3.12
C ASP A 103 -5.19 -8.14 -3.84
N ILE A 104 -5.13 -8.11 -5.18
CA ILE A 104 -5.69 -7.06 -6.08
C ILE A 104 -7.17 -7.27 -6.39
#